data_AF-A0A2V8UTT1-F1
#
_entry.id   AF-A0A2V8UTT1-F1
#
_cell.length_a   1.000
_cell.length_b   1.000
_cell.length_c   1.000
_cell.angle_alpha   90.00
_cell.angle_beta   90.00
_cell.angle_gamma   90.00
#
_symmetry.space_group_name_H-M   'P 1'
#
loop_
_entity.id
_entity.type
_entity.pdbx_description
1 polymer ?
#
loop_
_entity_poly.entity_id
_entity_poly.type
_entity_poly.pdbx_seq_one_letter_code
_entity_poly.pdbx_strand_id
1 'polypeptide(L)'
;MKSIVGLAAVLAAMVLSLGTAHASDLVAVYALVDKVVLEPDADKPEQIQIWGVFATAKTTDRYLYEAPRRGYLYFKLPQEKKDVARNEWSDFKEIAGKRKVVGFGNRYMMTVHKVRLRKADEKPKDPDVYEVELGLVKDRSDTNYAPVKSLIEYSDR
;
A
#
# COMPACT_ATOMS: atom_id res chain seq x y z
N MET A 1 -34.07 -21.71 59.54
CA MET A 1 -32.97 -20.74 59.67
C MET A 1 -31.93 -21.16 58.62
N LYS A 2 -31.98 -20.61 57.39
CA LYS A 2 -31.07 -19.56 56.87
C LYS A 2 -29.59 -19.93 57.15
N SER A 3 -28.75 -20.26 56.18
CA SER A 3 -28.47 -19.47 54.96
C SER A 3 -27.86 -20.29 53.82
N ILE A 4 -28.28 -19.96 52.60
CA ILE A 4 -27.65 -20.31 51.31
C ILE A 4 -26.58 -19.24 51.05
N VAL A 5 -25.33 -19.65 50.87
CA VAL A 5 -24.21 -18.86 50.31
C VAL A 5 -23.32 -19.92 49.62
N GLY A 6 -23.09 -19.96 48.32
CA GLY A 6 -22.95 -18.90 47.33
C GLY A 6 -21.52 -19.02 46.78
N LEU A 7 -21.33 -19.71 45.65
CA LEU A 7 -20.08 -19.60 44.87
C LEU A 7 -20.33 -19.99 43.40
N ALA A 8 -20.80 -19.01 42.63
CA ALA A 8 -20.78 -19.07 41.17
C ALA A 8 -19.31 -18.92 40.73
N ALA A 9 -18.71 -20.02 40.29
CA ALA A 9 -17.32 -20.06 39.87
C ALA A 9 -17.20 -20.09 38.33
N VAL A 10 -16.76 -18.94 37.81
CA VAL A 10 -15.86 -18.78 36.65
C VAL A 10 -16.41 -19.19 35.27
N LEU A 11 -17.21 -18.30 34.67
CA LEU A 11 -17.19 -18.10 33.23
C LEU A 11 -15.93 -17.27 32.90
N ALA A 12 -14.85 -17.97 32.55
CA ALA A 12 -13.67 -17.32 32.00
C ALA A 12 -14.04 -16.67 30.66
N ALA A 13 -14.23 -15.35 30.68
CA ALA A 13 -14.38 -14.56 29.48
C ALA A 13 -13.08 -14.68 28.67
N MET A 14 -13.10 -15.51 27.61
CA MET A 14 -12.18 -15.35 26.50
C MET A 14 -12.46 -13.96 25.91
N VAL A 15 -11.69 -12.97 26.37
CA VAL A 15 -11.55 -11.71 25.65
C VAL A 15 -10.89 -12.08 24.33
N LEU A 16 -11.72 -12.35 23.33
CA LEU A 16 -11.29 -12.40 21.95
C LEU A 16 -10.71 -11.03 21.66
N SER A 17 -9.39 -10.93 21.69
CA SER A 17 -8.70 -9.85 21.04
C SER A 17 -9.16 -9.86 19.58
N LEU A 18 -10.07 -8.94 19.23
CA LEU A 18 -10.40 -8.60 17.85
C LEU A 18 -9.19 -7.92 17.19
N GLY A 19 -8.03 -8.59 17.20
CA GLY A 19 -7.03 -8.36 16.19
C GLY A 19 -7.59 -8.94 14.92
N THR A 20 -8.04 -8.08 13.99
CA THR A 20 -8.33 -8.53 12.63
C THR A 20 -7.05 -9.14 12.08
N ALA A 21 -6.96 -10.47 12.13
CA ALA A 21 -5.89 -11.20 11.48
C ALA A 21 -6.07 -10.99 9.97
N HIS A 22 -5.34 -10.03 9.40
CA HIS A 22 -5.23 -9.84 7.96
C HIS A 22 -4.35 -10.97 7.41
N ALA A 23 -4.90 -12.19 7.38
CA ALA A 23 -4.17 -13.43 7.18
C ALA A 23 -3.56 -13.59 5.77
N SER A 24 -3.74 -12.63 4.87
CA SER A 24 -3.06 -12.58 3.56
C SER A 24 -3.06 -11.15 3.03
N ASP A 25 -2.21 -10.29 3.56
CA ASP A 25 -1.91 -9.05 2.84
C ASP A 25 -0.83 -9.34 1.79
N LEU A 26 -1.21 -9.29 0.51
CA LEU A 26 -0.30 -9.48 -0.62
C LEU A 26 0.25 -8.15 -1.13
N VAL A 27 -0.25 -7.02 -0.62
CA VAL A 27 0.11 -5.69 -1.12
C VAL A 27 1.58 -5.40 -0.83
N ALA A 28 2.31 -4.96 -1.85
CA ALA A 28 3.69 -4.49 -1.73
C ALA A 28 3.75 -3.04 -1.25
N VAL A 29 2.83 -2.20 -1.73
CA VAL A 29 2.85 -0.76 -1.48
C VAL A 29 1.46 -0.25 -1.17
N TYR A 30 1.31 0.43 -0.04
CA TYR A 30 0.20 1.34 0.17
C TYR A 30 0.65 2.77 -0.09
N ALA A 31 -0.19 3.57 -0.75
CA ALA A 31 0.13 4.93 -1.12
C ALA A 31 -1.04 5.89 -0.94
N LEU A 32 -0.73 7.11 -0.48
CA LEU A 32 -1.51 8.30 -0.78
C LEU A 32 -0.89 8.98 -1.99
N VAL A 33 -1.61 8.98 -3.11
CA VAL A 33 -1.11 9.50 -4.38
C VAL A 33 -1.46 10.97 -4.50
N ASP A 34 -0.45 11.83 -4.61
CA ASP A 34 -0.60 13.27 -4.77
C ASP A 34 -0.68 13.66 -6.25
N LYS A 35 0.22 13.12 -7.08
CA LYS A 35 0.24 13.36 -8.52
C LYS A 35 0.85 12.19 -9.28
N VAL A 36 0.56 12.14 -10.57
CA VAL A 36 1.14 11.18 -11.53
C VAL A 36 1.74 11.94 -12.70
N VAL A 37 2.92 11.50 -13.16
CA VAL A 37 3.53 11.96 -14.41
C VAL A 37 3.61 10.78 -15.35
N LEU A 38 3.10 10.95 -16.58
CA LEU A 38 3.12 9.96 -17.64
C LEU A 38 4.09 10.41 -18.72
N GLU A 39 5.00 9.52 -19.11
CA GLU A 39 6.09 9.81 -20.04
C GLU A 39 6.09 8.83 -21.21
N PRO A 40 6.42 9.27 -22.45
CA PRO A 40 6.74 10.65 -22.81
C PRO A 40 5.52 11.59 -22.77
N ASP A 41 4.31 11.03 -22.85
CA ASP A 41 3.04 11.74 -22.77
C ASP A 41 1.93 10.84 -22.19
N ALA A 42 0.73 11.38 -22.07
CA ALA A 42 -0.42 10.70 -21.50
C ALA A 42 -1.15 9.76 -22.48
N ASP A 43 -0.91 9.85 -23.79
CA ASP A 43 -1.61 9.07 -24.81
C ASP A 43 -1.00 7.67 -24.93
N LYS A 44 0.33 7.58 -24.90
CA LYS A 44 1.07 6.31 -24.98
C LYS A 44 2.20 6.26 -23.96
N PRO A 45 1.90 6.26 -22.65
CA PRO A 45 2.93 6.25 -21.64
C PRO A 45 3.72 4.93 -21.69
N GLU A 46 5.04 5.08 -21.58
CA GLU A 46 6.01 4.01 -21.40
C GLU A 46 6.60 4.01 -19.99
N GLN A 47 6.51 5.14 -19.29
CA GLN A 47 6.98 5.31 -17.92
C GLN A 47 5.97 6.11 -17.10
N ILE A 48 5.96 5.86 -15.79
CA ILE A 48 5.12 6.55 -14.83
C ILE A 48 5.95 6.98 -13.62
N GLN A 49 5.79 8.24 -13.21
CA GLN A 49 6.16 8.67 -11.88
C GLN A 49 4.91 8.77 -11.00
N ILE A 50 4.91 8.10 -9.86
CA ILE A 50 3.84 8.16 -8.87
C ILE A 50 4.40 8.93 -7.67
N TRP A 51 3.88 10.13 -7.42
CA TRP A 51 4.32 10.99 -6.33
C TRP A 51 3.31 10.92 -5.18
N GLY A 52 3.81 10.92 -3.95
CA GLY A 52 2.94 10.72 -2.80
C GLY A 52 3.67 10.40 -1.51
N VAL A 53 2.91 9.79 -0.61
CA VAL A 53 3.40 9.18 0.63
C VAL A 53 3.20 7.68 0.53
N PHE A 54 4.24 6.91 0.84
CA PHE A 54 4.26 5.47 0.61
C PHE A 54 4.64 4.71 1.88
N ALA A 55 3.93 3.62 2.15
CA ALA A 55 4.33 2.57 3.05
C ALA A 55 4.62 1.32 2.21
N THR A 56 5.90 0.91 2.14
CA THR A 56 6.36 -0.26 1.37
C THR A 56 6.54 -1.45 2.29
N ALA A 57 6.12 -2.65 1.87
CA ALA A 57 6.30 -3.86 2.66
C ALA A 57 7.80 -4.11 2.90
N LYS A 58 8.14 -4.63 4.08
CA LYS A 58 9.53 -4.97 4.41
C LYS A 58 9.90 -6.27 3.71
N THR A 59 11.05 -6.27 3.04
CA THR A 59 11.59 -7.49 2.43
C THR A 59 12.12 -8.47 3.49
N THR A 60 12.43 -7.98 4.69
CA THR A 60 12.95 -8.77 5.82
C THR A 60 11.87 -9.33 6.74
N ASP A 61 10.65 -8.76 6.71
CA ASP A 61 9.52 -9.23 7.51
C ASP A 61 8.22 -9.10 6.72
N ARG A 62 7.66 -10.26 6.35
CA ARG A 62 6.48 -10.38 5.49
C ARG A 62 5.20 -9.80 6.09
N TYR A 63 5.18 -9.42 7.38
CA TYR A 63 3.99 -8.87 8.04
C TYR A 63 4.09 -7.37 8.29
N LEU A 64 5.25 -6.77 7.99
CA LEU A 64 5.52 -5.37 8.34
C LEU A 64 5.72 -4.51 7.10
N TYR A 65 5.47 -3.21 7.32
CA TYR A 65 5.72 -2.15 6.38
C TYR A 65 6.78 -1.20 6.93
N GLU A 66 7.52 -0.56 6.03
CA GLU A 66 8.29 0.61 6.37
C GLU A 66 7.37 1.75 6.81
N ALA A 67 7.91 2.64 7.64
CA ALA A 67 7.19 3.85 8.02
C ALA A 67 6.83 4.68 6.76
N PRO A 68 5.67 5.36 6.75
CA PRO A 68 5.29 6.25 5.67
C PRO A 68 6.39 7.26 5.33
N ARG A 69 6.74 7.35 4.05
CA ARG A 69 7.73 8.30 3.54
C ARG A 69 7.22 9.00 2.29
N ARG A 70 7.40 10.32 2.24
CA ARG A 70 7.13 11.14 1.06
C ARG A 70 8.23 10.96 0.01
N GLY A 71 7.83 10.96 -1.25
CA GLY A 71 8.76 10.86 -2.38
C GLY A 71 8.03 10.52 -3.67
N TYR A 72 8.70 9.77 -4.52
CA TYR A 72 8.08 9.19 -5.71
C TYR A 72 8.62 7.81 -6.05
N LEU A 73 7.78 7.04 -6.72
CA LEU A 73 8.14 5.79 -7.38
C LEU A 73 8.23 6.05 -8.89
N TYR A 74 9.18 5.40 -9.55
CA TYR A 74 9.39 5.57 -10.98
C TYR A 74 9.48 4.23 -11.67
N PHE A 75 8.57 3.99 -12.59
CA PHE A 75 8.44 2.72 -13.27
C PHE A 75 8.42 2.85 -14.78
N LYS A 76 8.90 1.81 -15.44
CA LYS A 76 8.72 1.57 -16.88
C LYS A 76 7.75 0.43 -17.11
N LEU A 77 7.19 0.37 -18.31
CA LEU A 77 6.32 -0.74 -18.71
C LEU A 77 7.00 -2.10 -18.54
N PRO A 78 6.25 -3.12 -18.10
CA PRO A 78 6.68 -4.50 -18.18
C PRO A 78 6.78 -4.97 -19.64
N GLN A 79 7.53 -6.05 -19.88
CA GLN A 79 7.59 -6.65 -21.22
C GLN A 79 6.25 -7.26 -21.63
N GLU A 80 5.56 -7.87 -20.66
CA GLU A 80 4.24 -8.48 -20.81
C GLU A 80 3.17 -7.59 -20.18
N LYS A 81 1.88 -7.79 -20.54
CA LYS A 81 0.74 -7.10 -19.90
C LYS A 81 0.80 -5.55 -19.92
N LYS A 82 1.43 -4.97 -20.94
CA LYS A 82 1.58 -3.51 -21.09
C LYS A 82 0.25 -2.76 -21.04
N ASP A 83 -0.80 -3.31 -21.65
CA ASP A 83 -2.11 -2.65 -21.68
C ASP A 83 -2.78 -2.65 -20.31
N VAL A 84 -2.59 -3.71 -19.52
CA VAL A 84 -3.04 -3.75 -18.11
C VAL A 84 -2.29 -2.70 -17.29
N ALA A 85 -0.96 -2.61 -17.43
CA ALA A 85 -0.17 -1.58 -16.76
C ALA A 85 -0.67 -0.16 -17.10
N ARG A 86 -0.97 0.13 -18.36
CA ARG A 86 -1.50 1.44 -18.76
C ARG A 86 -2.88 1.73 -18.19
N ASN A 87 -3.76 0.73 -18.10
CA ASN A 87 -5.06 0.89 -17.45
C ASN A 87 -4.90 1.22 -15.96
N GLU A 88 -3.99 0.52 -15.27
CA GLU A 88 -3.66 0.82 -13.88
C GLU A 88 -3.03 2.21 -13.70
N TRP A 89 -2.23 2.67 -14.65
CA TRP A 89 -1.67 4.02 -14.64
C TRP A 89 -2.76 5.10 -14.84
N SER A 90 -3.78 4.81 -15.65
CA SER A 90 -4.98 5.65 -15.75
C SER A 90 -5.73 5.70 -14.42
N ASP A 91 -5.88 4.56 -13.74
CA ASP A 91 -6.51 4.49 -12.42
C ASP A 91 -5.75 5.31 -11.37
N PHE A 92 -4.40 5.31 -11.39
CA PHE A 92 -3.61 6.18 -10.52
C PHE A 92 -3.87 7.66 -10.81
N LYS A 93 -3.95 8.04 -12.09
CA LYS A 93 -4.25 9.42 -12.50
C LYS A 93 -5.62 9.86 -12.01
N GLU A 94 -6.62 8.96 -12.04
CA GLU A 94 -7.95 9.24 -11.50
C GLU A 94 -7.97 9.41 -9.98
N ILE A 95 -7.11 8.72 -9.24
CA ILE A 95 -7.09 8.76 -7.77
C ILE A 95 -6.20 9.88 -7.21
N ALA A 96 -5.22 10.34 -7.99
CA ALA A 96 -4.29 11.39 -7.58
C ALA A 96 -4.99 12.62 -7.00
N GLY A 97 -4.50 13.09 -5.85
CA GLY A 97 -5.02 14.27 -5.15
C GLY A 97 -6.32 14.05 -4.37
N LYS A 98 -6.94 12.87 -4.43
CA LYS A 98 -8.20 12.57 -3.71
C LYS A 98 -8.01 12.15 -2.25
N ARG A 99 -6.76 12.08 -1.77
CA ARG A 99 -6.40 11.62 -0.42
C ARG A 99 -7.01 10.26 -0.06
N LYS A 100 -7.06 9.34 -1.04
CA LYS A 100 -7.49 7.94 -0.86
C LYS A 100 -6.27 7.03 -0.83
N VAL A 101 -6.26 6.05 0.08
CA VAL A 101 -5.18 5.06 0.12
C VAL A 101 -5.43 4.00 -0.95
N VAL A 102 -4.42 3.73 -1.77
CA VAL A 102 -4.40 2.65 -2.75
C VAL A 102 -3.33 1.64 -2.39
N GLY A 103 -3.63 0.35 -2.59
CA GLY A 103 -2.68 -0.74 -2.48
C GLY A 103 -2.32 -1.26 -3.87
N PHE A 104 -1.05 -1.57 -4.13
CA PHE A 104 -0.62 -2.17 -5.39
C PHE A 104 0.69 -2.95 -5.23
N GLY A 105 1.00 -3.73 -6.27
CA GLY A 105 2.15 -4.61 -6.34
C GLY A 105 2.03 -5.84 -5.42
N ASN A 106 2.67 -6.92 -5.80
CA ASN A 106 2.73 -8.15 -5.02
C ASN A 106 4.00 -8.17 -4.14
N ARG A 107 3.84 -8.27 -2.82
CA ARG A 107 4.99 -8.25 -1.89
C ARG A 107 5.96 -9.41 -2.10
N TYR A 108 5.48 -10.55 -2.60
CA TYR A 108 6.34 -11.69 -2.93
C TYR A 108 7.24 -11.42 -4.13
N MET A 109 6.85 -10.46 -4.97
CA MET A 109 7.62 -10.02 -6.13
C MET A 109 8.66 -8.96 -5.78
N MET A 110 8.68 -8.38 -4.57
CA MET A 110 9.60 -7.29 -4.22
C MET A 110 11.09 -7.67 -4.24
N THR A 111 11.42 -8.97 -4.17
CA THR A 111 12.80 -9.47 -4.32
C THR A 111 13.27 -9.47 -5.78
N VAL A 112 12.34 -9.60 -6.73
CA VAL A 112 12.59 -9.65 -8.18
C VAL A 112 12.35 -8.27 -8.80
N HIS A 113 11.21 -7.67 -8.47
CA HIS A 113 10.74 -6.36 -8.89
C HIS A 113 10.93 -5.37 -7.73
N LYS A 114 12.12 -4.77 -7.66
CA LYS A 114 12.42 -3.79 -6.62
C LYS A 114 11.50 -2.58 -6.74
N VAL A 115 10.90 -2.19 -5.63
CA VAL A 115 10.18 -0.91 -5.50
C VAL A 115 11.11 0.08 -4.81
N ARG A 116 11.73 0.98 -5.58
CA ARG A 116 12.61 2.01 -5.01
C ARG A 116 11.86 3.32 -4.79
N LEU A 117 11.63 3.64 -3.52
CA LEU A 117 11.19 4.98 -3.13
C LEU A 117 12.33 5.99 -3.28
N ARG A 118 12.15 6.91 -4.21
CA ARG A 118 13.08 8.02 -4.50
C ARG A 118 12.65 9.26 -3.71
N LYS A 119 13.61 10.08 -3.30
CA LYS A 119 13.33 11.36 -2.61
C LYS A 119 12.75 12.36 -3.60
N ALA A 120 12.00 13.35 -3.13
CA ALA A 120 11.35 14.34 -3.99
C ALA A 120 12.32 15.19 -4.84
N ASP A 121 13.57 15.36 -4.40
CA ASP A 121 14.63 16.10 -5.08
C ASP A 121 15.52 15.22 -5.98
N GLU A 122 15.32 13.90 -5.95
CA GLU A 122 16.04 12.98 -6.83
C GLU A 122 15.55 13.15 -8.28
N LYS A 123 16.48 13.15 -9.25
CA LYS A 123 16.12 13.19 -10.66
C LYS A 123 15.56 11.82 -11.10
N PRO A 124 14.45 11.76 -11.87
CA PRO A 124 13.97 10.52 -12.47
C PRO A 124 15.03 9.90 -13.37
N LYS A 125 15.54 8.73 -12.97
CA LYS A 125 16.44 7.89 -13.73
C LYS A 125 16.29 6.45 -13.28
N ASP A 126 16.74 5.53 -14.13
CA ASP A 126 16.79 4.09 -13.86
C ASP A 126 15.43 3.57 -13.34
N PRO A 127 14.35 3.65 -14.13
CA PRO A 127 13.01 3.24 -13.70
C PRO A 127 12.96 1.74 -13.36
N ASP A 128 12.23 1.42 -12.30
CA ASP A 128 11.95 0.04 -11.91
C ASP A 128 10.92 -0.59 -12.89
N VAL A 129 10.86 -1.92 -13.01
CA VAL A 129 9.83 -2.56 -13.84
C VAL A 129 8.51 -2.55 -13.09
N TYR A 130 7.44 -2.04 -13.71
CA TYR A 130 6.11 -2.05 -13.11
C TYR A 130 5.56 -3.48 -13.02
N GLU A 131 4.90 -3.79 -11.90
CA GLU A 131 4.36 -5.09 -11.53
C GLU A 131 2.83 -5.00 -11.54
N VAL A 132 2.13 -5.93 -12.19
CA VAL A 132 0.68 -5.88 -12.50
C VAL A 132 -0.14 -7.04 -11.93
N GLU A 133 0.46 -7.96 -11.18
CA GLU A 133 -0.19 -9.20 -10.73
C GLU A 133 -1.36 -8.95 -9.80
N LEU A 134 -1.18 -8.07 -8.82
CA LEU A 134 -2.21 -7.80 -7.83
C LEU A 134 -3.26 -6.77 -8.32
N GLY A 135 -2.91 -5.97 -9.32
CA GLY A 135 -3.65 -4.78 -9.70
C GLY A 135 -3.69 -3.70 -8.62
N LEU A 136 -4.60 -2.73 -8.79
CA LEU A 136 -4.86 -1.67 -7.81
C LEU A 136 -6.00 -2.05 -6.87
N VAL A 137 -5.69 -2.21 -5.60
CA VAL A 137 -6.66 -2.26 -4.51
C VAL A 137 -7.05 -0.82 -4.16
N LYS A 138 -8.12 -0.34 -4.77
CA LYS A 138 -8.60 1.04 -4.63
C LYS A 138 -9.29 1.27 -3.27
N ASP A 139 -9.16 2.50 -2.76
CA ASP A 139 -9.90 3.05 -1.62
C ASP A 139 -9.88 2.19 -0.34
N ARG A 140 -8.69 2.06 0.25
CA ARG A 140 -8.48 1.35 1.52
C ARG A 140 -8.63 2.26 2.75
N SER A 141 -9.11 3.48 2.58
CA SER A 141 -9.07 4.50 3.63
C SER A 141 -9.97 4.20 4.84
N ASP A 142 -11.02 3.39 4.68
CA ASP A 142 -11.88 2.93 5.78
C ASP A 142 -11.31 1.66 6.42
N THR A 143 -10.30 1.81 7.27
CA THR A 143 -9.66 0.66 7.95
C THR A 143 -8.94 1.03 9.24
N ASN A 144 -8.86 0.06 10.16
CA ASN A 144 -7.96 0.11 11.32
C ASN A 144 -6.60 -0.57 11.08
N TYR A 145 -6.34 -1.01 9.84
CA TYR A 145 -5.10 -1.69 9.52
C TYR A 145 -3.90 -0.73 9.60
N ALA A 146 -2.96 -1.01 10.51
CA ALA A 146 -1.87 -0.12 10.91
C ALA A 146 -1.08 0.54 9.76
N PRO A 147 -0.63 -0.17 8.70
CA PRO A 147 0.14 0.46 7.63
C PRO A 147 -0.70 1.45 6.80
N VAL A 148 -2.01 1.22 6.68
CA VAL A 148 -2.92 2.13 5.98
C VAL A 148 -3.28 3.33 6.86
N LYS A 149 -3.55 3.08 8.14
CA LYS A 149 -3.84 4.14 9.12
C LYS A 149 -2.69 5.12 9.26
N SER A 150 -1.45 4.63 9.32
CA SER A 150 -0.26 5.49 9.41
C SER A 150 -0.07 6.42 8.20
N LEU A 151 -0.55 6.02 7.00
CA LEU A 151 -0.59 6.91 5.83
C LEU A 151 -1.62 8.02 5.99
N ILE A 152 -2.84 7.70 6.44
CA ILE A 152 -3.93 8.67 6.63
C ILE A 152 -3.54 9.76 7.64
N GLU A 153 -2.89 9.34 8.72
CA GLU A 153 -2.39 10.18 9.81
C GLU A 153 -1.08 10.90 9.47
N TYR A 154 -0.47 10.62 8.31
CA TYR A 154 0.77 11.25 7.91
C TYR A 154 0.59 12.76 7.75
N SER A 155 1.42 13.50 8.47
CA SER A 155 1.63 14.94 8.32
C SER A 155 3.10 15.17 8.03
N ASP A 156 3.38 16.02 7.05
CA ASP A 156 4.69 16.63 6.92
C ASP A 156 4.93 17.43 8.20
N ARG A 157 5.90 17.01 9.02
CA ARG A 157 6.34 17.78 10.18
C ARG A 157 7.24 18.91 9.73
#